data_AF-A0A528MZ53-F1
#
_entry.id   AF-A0A528MZ53-F1
#
_cell.length_a   1.000
_cell.length_b   1.000
_cell.length_c   1.000
_cell.angle_alpha   90.00
_cell.angle_beta   90.00
_cell.angle_gamma   90.00
#
_symmetry.space_group_name_H-M   'P 1'
#
loop_
_entity.id
_entity.type
_entity.pdbx_description
1 polymer ?
#
loop_
_entity_poly.entity_id
_entity_poly.type
_entity_poly.pdbx_seq_one_letter_code
_entity_poly.pdbx_strand_id
1 'polypeptide(L)' 'VGPVEAGVTLGAELSWLKSEKALPDLVVSLGSAGSRTLEQTEIYQAVSVAYRDIDASPLGFEKGATPFLD' A
#
# COMPACT_ATOMS: atom_id res chain seq x y z
N VAL A 1 -9.25 -7.49 5.26
CA VAL A 1 -7.84 -7.67 5.69
C VAL A 1 -7.13 -8.17 4.46
N GLY A 2 -6.24 -7.34 3.91
CA GLY A 2 -5.67 -7.59 2.59
C GLY A 2 -5.76 -6.32 1.73
N PRO A 3 -5.15 -6.36 0.53
CA PRO A 3 -5.02 -5.18 -0.32
C PRO A 3 -6.37 -4.58 -0.75
N VAL A 4 -7.36 -5.42 -1.04
CA VAL A 4 -8.68 -4.98 -1.53
C VAL A 4 -9.45 -4.23 -0.44
N GLU A 5 -9.62 -4.81 0.75
CA GLU A 5 -10.38 -4.13 1.81
C GLU A 5 -9.67 -2.86 2.28
N ALA A 6 -8.33 -2.89 2.39
CA ALA A 6 -7.56 -1.72 2.78
C ALA A 6 -7.73 -0.57 1.77
N GLY A 7 -7.64 -0.85 0.47
CA GLY A 7 -7.84 0.14 -0.59
C GLY A 7 -9.25 0.72 -0.60
N VAL A 8 -10.29 -0.13 -0.48
CA VAL A 8 -11.69 0.32 -0.49
C VAL A 8 -12.01 1.16 0.75
N THR A 9 -11.68 0.67 1.95
CA THR A 9 -12.05 1.35 3.21
C THR A 9 -11.31 2.68 3.36
N LEU A 10 -9.99 2.71 3.16
CA LEU A 10 -9.22 3.94 3.29
C LEU A 10 -9.58 4.95 2.18
N GLY A 11 -9.80 4.46 0.95
CA GLY A 11 -10.23 5.31 -0.16
C GLY A 11 -11.57 5.97 0.09
N ALA A 12 -12.55 5.24 0.62
CA ALA A 12 -13.86 5.77 0.98
C ALA A 12 -13.76 6.83 2.10
N GLU A 13 -13.01 6.54 3.16
CA GLU A 13 -12.84 7.46 4.29
C GLU A 13 -12.15 8.77 3.87
N LEU A 14 -11.04 8.68 3.14
CA LEU A 14 -10.34 9.87 2.65
C LEU A 14 -11.19 10.68 1.68
N SER A 15 -12.05 10.04 0.88
CA SER A 15 -13.01 10.72 0.03
C SER A 15 -14.05 11.50 0.84
N TRP A 16 -14.58 10.89 1.90
CA TRP A 16 -15.50 11.54 2.83
C TRP A 16 -14.86 12.75 3.52
N LEU A 17 -13.70 12.56 4.16
CA LEU A 17 -12.97 13.63 4.83
C LEU A 17 -12.59 14.77 3.88
N LYS A 18 -12.27 14.46 2.63
CA LYS A 18 -12.05 15.47 1.58
C LYS A 18 -13.29 16.32 1.31
N SER A 19 -14.46 15.70 1.26
CA SER A 19 -15.73 16.43 1.06
C SER A 19 -16.05 17.38 2.23
N GLU A 20 -15.61 17.03 3.44
CA GLU A 20 -15.76 17.84 4.65
C GLU A 20 -14.62 18.84 4.86
N LYS A 21 -13.63 18.89 3.96
CA LYS A 21 -12.39 19.69 4.12
C LYS A 21 -11.62 19.36 5.41
N ALA A 22 -11.65 18.09 5.80
CA ALA A 22 -11.06 17.56 7.03
C ALA A 22 -10.00 16.48 6.74
N LEU A 23 -9.29 16.58 5.61
CA LEU A 23 -8.21 15.65 5.30
C LEU A 23 -7.08 15.74 6.35
N PRO A 24 -6.49 14.60 6.75
CA PRO A 24 -5.35 14.61 7.66
C PRO A 24 -4.09 15.10 6.95
N ASP A 25 -3.20 15.73 7.71
CA ASP A 25 -1.87 16.11 7.21
C ASP A 25 -0.95 14.90 6.97
N LEU A 26 -1.20 13.79 7.68
CA LEU A 26 -0.40 12.56 7.60
C LEU A 26 -1.25 11.31 7.82
N VAL A 27 -1.02 10.28 7.00
CA VAL A 27 -1.56 8.93 7.19
C VAL A 27 -0.43 8.00 7.61
N VAL A 28 -0.59 7.32 8.75
CA VAL A 28 0.39 6.34 9.27
C VAL A 28 -0.19 4.94 9.14
N SER A 29 0.39 4.13 8.25
CA SER A 29 0.11 2.70 8.18
C SER A 29 1.13 1.94 9.02
N LEU A 30 0.67 1.32 10.10
CA LEU A 30 1.49 0.56 11.04
C LEU A 30 0.84 -0.80 11.34
N GLY A 31 1.66 -1.80 11.56
CA GLY A 31 1.24 -3.17 11.84
C GLY A 31 2.44 -4.10 11.97
N SER A 32 2.18 -5.39 12.13
CA SER A 32 3.23 -6.40 12.10
C SER A 32 3.57 -6.80 10.67
N ALA A 33 4.81 -7.25 10.46
CA ALA A 33 5.27 -7.81 9.19
C ALA A 33 6.22 -8.99 9.45
N GLY A 34 6.17 -10.00 8.58
CA GLY A 34 7.12 -11.10 8.59
C GLY A 34 8.36 -10.75 7.77
N SER A 35 9.54 -11.11 8.28
CA SER A 35 10.79 -11.02 7.54
C SER A 35 11.65 -12.25 7.74
N ARG A 36 12.31 -12.69 6.67
CA ARG A 36 13.29 -13.79 6.69
C ARG A 36 14.71 -13.31 6.94
N THR A 37 14.95 -12.00 6.84
CA THR A 37 16.31 -11.40 6.84
C THR A 37 16.51 -10.35 7.92
N LEU A 38 15.43 -9.76 8.44
CA LEU A 38 15.49 -8.77 9.52
C LEU A 38 15.44 -9.44 10.89
N GLU A 39 15.98 -8.75 11.90
CA GLU A 39 15.93 -9.19 13.29
C GLU A 39 14.48 -9.33 13.78
N GLN A 40 14.21 -10.42 14.50
CA GLN A 40 12.87 -10.68 15.03
C GLN A 40 12.54 -9.69 16.14
N THR A 41 11.25 -9.37 16.29
CA THR A 41 10.73 -8.47 17.34
C THR A 41 11.25 -7.03 17.30
N GLU A 42 11.84 -6.60 16.18
CA GLU A 42 12.32 -5.23 15.96
C GLU A 42 11.35 -4.36 15.15
N ILE A 43 11.48 -3.04 15.29
CA ILE A 43 10.66 -2.03 14.58
C ILE A 43 11.44 -1.49 13.39
N TYR A 44 10.82 -1.53 12.21
CA TYR A 44 11.38 -0.98 10.98
C TYR A 44 10.40 0.00 10.32
N GLN A 45 10.92 1.10 9.80
CA GLN A 45 10.17 1.99 8.92
C GLN A 45 10.29 1.50 7.47
N ALA A 46 9.15 1.31 6.80
CA ALA A 46 9.14 1.03 5.38
C ALA A 46 9.66 2.24 4.59
N VAL A 47 10.72 2.04 3.81
CA VAL A 47 11.31 3.09 2.94
C VAL A 47 10.76 3.03 1.51
N SER A 48 10.19 1.90 1.11
CA SER A 48 9.51 1.68 -0.16
C SER A 48 8.47 0.55 -0.03
N VAL A 49 7.51 0.49 -0.95
CA VAL A 49 6.49 -0.56 -1.02
C VAL A 49 6.29 -1.00 -2.47
N ALA A 50 5.98 -2.28 -2.67
CA ALA A 50 5.65 -2.85 -3.99
C ALA A 50 4.41 -3.75 -3.88
N TYR A 51 3.59 -3.77 -4.93
CA TYR A 51 2.41 -4.63 -4.98
C TYR A 51 2.73 -5.96 -5.67
N ARG A 52 3.21 -6.95 -4.90
CA ARG A 52 3.71 -8.22 -5.45
C ARG A 52 2.71 -9.05 -6.26
N ASP A 53 1.40 -8.80 -6.08
CA ASP A 53 0.35 -9.60 -6.72
C ASP A 53 0.08 -9.16 -8.18
N ILE A 54 0.65 -8.02 -8.63
CA ILE A 54 0.53 -7.57 -10.02
C ILE A 54 1.56 -8.26 -10.93
N ASP A 55 1.07 -8.88 -12.00
CA ASP A 55 1.92 -9.49 -13.04
C ASP A 55 1.35 -9.23 -14.44
N ALA A 56 1.81 -8.14 -15.05
CA ALA A 56 1.54 -7.78 -16.44
C ALA A 56 2.68 -8.18 -17.39
N SER A 57 3.62 -9.01 -16.94
CA SER A 57 4.75 -9.46 -17.76
C SER A 57 4.36 -10.19 -19.06
N PRO A 58 3.22 -10.92 -19.15
CA PRO A 58 2.77 -11.47 -20.43
C PRO A 58 2.45 -10.41 -21.50
N LEU A 59 2.24 -9.15 -21.09
CA LEU A 59 1.98 -8.02 -21.97
C LEU A 59 3.23 -7.17 -22.23
N GLY A 60 4.41 -7.59 -21.74
CA GLY A 60 5.68 -6.89 -21.93
C GLY A 60 6.04 -5.87 -20.85
N PHE A 61 5.29 -5.79 -19.76
CA PHE A 61 5.61 -4.91 -18.62
C PHE A 61 6.57 -5.58 -17.62
N GLU A 62 7.28 -4.78 -16.83
CA GLU A 62 8.05 -5.30 -15.70
C GLU A 62 7.11 -5.96 -14.67
N LYS A 63 7.51 -7.11 -14.12
CA LYS A 63 6.72 -7.78 -13.06
C LYS A 63 6.67 -6.87 -11.83
N GLY A 64 5.48 -6.65 -11.29
CA GLY A 64 5.29 -5.65 -10.23
C GLY A 64 4.84 -4.27 -10.73
N ALA A 65 4.91 -3.99 -12.03
CA ALA A 65 4.41 -2.75 -12.61
C ALA A 65 2.91 -2.84 -12.90
N THR A 66 2.18 -1.77 -12.58
CA THR A 66 0.77 -1.61 -12.98
C THR A 66 0.72 -0.81 -14.28
N PRO A 67 0.16 -1.35 -15.37
CA PRO A 67 0.03 -0.61 -16.62
C PRO A 67 -0.76 0.71 -16.45
N PHE A 68 -0.37 1.75 -17.20
CA PHE A 68 -1.04 3.06 -17.29
C PHE A 68 -1.03 3.91 -16.00
N LEU A 69 -0.12 3.64 -15.04
CA LEU A 69 0.04 4.49 -13.85
C LEU A 69 0.94 5.70 -14.08
N ASP A 70 1.70 5.66 -15.16
CA ASP A 70 2.70 6.61 -15.61
C ASP A 70 2.30 7.34 -16.90
#